data_AF-A0A182SXD1-F1
#
_entry.id   AF-A0A182SXD1-F1
#
_cell.length_a   1.000
_cell.length_b   1.000
_cell.length_c   1.000
_cell.angle_alpha   90.00
_cell.angle_beta   90.00
_cell.angle_gamma   90.00
#
_symmetry.space_group_name_H-M   'P 1'
#
loop_
_entity.id
_entity.type
_entity.pdbx_description
1 polymer ?
#
loop_
_entity_poly.entity_id
_entity_poly.type
_entity_poly.pdbx_seq_one_letter_code
_entity_poly.pdbx_strand_id
1 'polypeptide(L)'
;MAFNLGDVVTENAKTLSDAEKVKLEEQNKRMVSAFQALKLEQEARKHWDLFYKRNENRFFKDRHWTTREFSELLCGEESGGSDSSAAPHGGSPDHVENIAADGGKKLLEVGCGVGNLIFPLIEDGHRDYFIYACDLSPRAVELVQKHNLYDERYMKAFACDITTEQVFETLADGSLDIVTVIFVLSAIHPDKFLSTVANIYRLLKPGGVVLFRDYGLYDMAQLRFKPGHKIAENFYMRQDGTRSYYFAEQEVSELFRKAGFTVLVNSYIHRRTINPKENIDV
;
A
#
# COMPACT_ATOMS: atom_id res chain seq x y z
N MET A 1 -13.49 -14.95 4.76
CA MET A 1 -13.21 -13.67 4.07
C MET A 1 -14.32 -13.40 3.08
N ALA A 2 -15.04 -12.31 3.23
CA ALA A 2 -16.12 -11.91 2.32
C ALA A 2 -15.54 -10.91 1.29
N PHE A 3 -15.08 -11.43 0.16
CA PHE A 3 -14.68 -10.60 -0.98
C PHE A 3 -15.92 -9.96 -1.63
N ASN A 4 -15.77 -8.81 -2.30
CA ASN A 4 -16.90 -8.18 -3.02
C ASN A 4 -17.54 -9.19 -3.99
N LEU A 5 -18.88 -9.17 -4.14
CA LEU A 5 -19.62 -10.00 -5.12
C LEU A 5 -19.06 -9.75 -6.54
N GLY A 6 -18.06 -10.51 -6.97
CA GLY A 6 -17.42 -10.39 -8.27
C GLY A 6 -15.88 -10.51 -8.28
N ASP A 7 -15.21 -10.42 -7.14
CA ASP A 7 -13.76 -10.66 -7.04
C ASP A 7 -13.48 -12.16 -6.99
N VAL A 8 -12.54 -12.64 -7.81
CA VAL A 8 -12.09 -14.04 -7.81
C VAL A 8 -10.69 -14.12 -7.22
N VAL A 9 -10.56 -14.84 -6.11
CA VAL A 9 -9.25 -15.12 -5.48
C VAL A 9 -8.66 -16.37 -6.10
N THR A 10 -7.40 -16.30 -6.53
CA THR A 10 -6.70 -17.40 -7.20
C THR A 10 -5.20 -17.35 -6.92
N GLU A 11 -4.58 -18.52 -6.89
CA GLU A 11 -3.12 -18.66 -6.76
C GLU A 11 -2.41 -18.48 -8.11
N ASN A 12 -3.15 -18.64 -9.22
CA ASN A 12 -2.59 -18.54 -10.56
C ASN A 12 -2.75 -17.14 -11.13
N ALA A 13 -1.69 -16.64 -11.77
CA ALA A 13 -1.77 -15.46 -12.61
C ALA A 13 -2.78 -15.66 -13.74
N LYS A 14 -3.33 -14.55 -14.26
CA LYS A 14 -4.23 -14.58 -15.41
C LYS A 14 -3.60 -15.33 -16.59
N THR A 15 -4.36 -16.25 -17.19
CA THR A 15 -3.96 -16.88 -18.47
C THR A 15 -4.11 -15.88 -19.60
N LEU A 16 -3.01 -15.61 -20.32
CA LEU A 16 -2.99 -14.68 -21.44
C LEU A 16 -3.59 -15.30 -22.72
N SER A 17 -4.42 -14.52 -23.41
CA SER A 17 -4.78 -14.78 -24.80
C SER A 17 -3.59 -14.55 -25.74
N ASP A 18 -3.63 -15.13 -26.94
CA ASP A 18 -2.55 -14.94 -27.92
C ASP A 18 -2.39 -13.47 -28.34
N ALA A 19 -3.49 -12.72 -28.40
CA ALA A 19 -3.45 -11.27 -28.64
C ALA A 19 -2.72 -10.51 -27.51
N GLU A 20 -2.87 -10.93 -26.26
CA GLU A 20 -2.17 -10.31 -25.12
C GLU A 20 -0.69 -10.69 -25.07
N LYS A 21 -0.35 -11.94 -25.42
CA LYS A 21 1.05 -12.36 -25.59
C LYS A 21 1.74 -11.50 -26.66
N VAL A 22 1.07 -11.29 -27.81
CA VAL A 22 1.59 -10.39 -28.86
C VAL A 22 1.78 -8.98 -28.30
N LYS A 23 0.84 -8.42 -27.53
CA LYS A 23 1.02 -7.09 -26.91
C LYS A 23 2.24 -7.01 -26.00
N LEU A 24 2.52 -8.04 -25.20
CA LEU A 24 3.71 -8.09 -24.37
C LEU A 24 4.99 -8.16 -25.21
N GLU A 25 5.01 -8.95 -26.27
CA GLU A 25 6.16 -9.00 -27.18
C GLU A 25 6.40 -7.67 -27.91
N GLU A 26 5.33 -6.98 -28.30
CA GLU A 26 5.44 -5.64 -28.89
C GLU A 26 6.14 -4.66 -27.95
N GLN A 27 5.91 -4.75 -26.63
CA GLN A 27 6.57 -3.87 -25.65
C GLN A 27 8.10 -4.03 -25.65
N ASN A 28 8.61 -5.22 -25.97
CA ASN A 28 10.04 -5.52 -26.02
C ASN A 28 10.75 -4.87 -27.22
N LYS A 29 10.01 -4.39 -28.24
CA LYS A 29 10.59 -3.75 -29.44
C LYS A 29 11.39 -2.49 -29.13
N ARG A 30 11.06 -1.80 -28.04
CA ARG A 30 11.80 -0.62 -27.58
C ARG A 30 11.73 -0.52 -26.06
N MET A 31 12.88 -0.63 -25.43
CA MET A 31 13.04 -0.44 -24.00
C MET A 31 13.33 1.04 -23.68
N VAL A 32 13.10 1.43 -22.43
CA VAL A 32 13.60 2.68 -21.87
C VAL A 32 15.12 2.63 -21.85
N SER A 33 15.80 3.71 -22.25
CA SER A 33 17.26 3.75 -22.24
C SER A 33 17.82 3.70 -20.81
N ALA A 34 19.02 3.15 -20.62
CA ALA A 34 19.66 3.08 -19.30
C ALA A 34 19.81 4.46 -18.64
N PHE A 35 20.14 5.49 -19.43
CA PHE A 35 20.21 6.87 -18.94
C PHE A 35 18.86 7.37 -18.42
N GLN A 36 17.77 7.10 -19.16
CA GLN A 36 16.43 7.49 -18.73
C GLN A 36 15.97 6.69 -17.51
N ALA A 37 16.25 5.39 -17.45
CA ALA A 37 15.94 4.55 -16.29
C ALA A 37 16.64 5.05 -15.02
N LEU A 38 17.94 5.38 -15.11
CA LEU A 38 18.70 5.96 -14.00
C LEU A 38 18.12 7.32 -13.55
N LYS A 39 17.75 8.17 -14.51
CA LYS A 39 17.13 9.46 -14.22
C LYS A 39 15.78 9.30 -13.52
N LEU A 40 14.95 8.35 -13.95
CA LEU A 40 13.66 8.06 -13.30
C LEU A 40 13.84 7.64 -11.84
N GLU A 41 14.87 6.86 -11.54
CA GLU A 41 15.20 6.47 -10.15
C GLU A 41 15.65 7.67 -9.33
N GLN A 42 16.61 8.46 -9.83
CA GLN A 42 17.11 9.64 -9.12
C GLN A 42 16.03 10.70 -8.88
N GLU A 43 15.09 10.85 -9.82
CA GLU A 43 14.00 11.82 -9.74
C GLU A 43 12.69 11.23 -9.20
N ALA A 44 12.69 10.03 -8.62
CA ALA A 44 11.47 9.35 -8.16
C ALA A 44 10.62 10.22 -7.21
N ARG A 45 11.26 10.83 -6.18
CA ARG A 45 10.60 11.76 -5.25
C ARG A 45 9.96 12.95 -5.98
N LYS A 46 10.69 13.54 -6.93
CA LYS A 46 10.22 14.69 -7.71
C LYS A 46 9.01 14.34 -8.58
N HIS A 47 8.98 13.16 -9.18
CA HIS A 47 7.83 12.71 -9.98
C HIS A 47 6.57 12.55 -9.12
N TRP A 48 6.70 11.95 -7.93
CA TRP A 48 5.58 11.84 -6.98
C TRP A 48 5.12 13.21 -6.44
N ASP A 49 6.04 14.11 -6.10
CA ASP A 49 5.69 15.49 -5.73
C ASP A 49 4.93 16.23 -6.83
N LEU A 50 5.37 16.09 -8.08
CA LEU A 50 4.68 16.68 -9.23
C LEU A 50 3.32 16.04 -9.47
N PHE A 51 3.19 14.74 -9.24
CA PHE A 51 1.93 14.03 -9.33
C PHE A 51 0.91 14.61 -8.33
N TYR A 52 1.26 14.71 -7.05
CA TYR A 52 0.37 15.27 -6.03
C TYR A 52 0.14 16.78 -6.21
N LYS A 53 1.09 17.51 -6.79
CA LYS A 53 0.89 18.92 -7.17
C LYS A 53 -0.19 19.08 -8.24
N ARG A 54 -0.27 18.16 -9.21
CA ARG A 54 -1.21 18.23 -10.32
C ARG A 54 -2.60 17.71 -9.93
N ASN A 55 -2.64 16.65 -9.14
CA ASN A 55 -3.85 15.88 -8.88
C ASN A 55 -4.49 16.17 -7.52
N GLU A 56 -3.72 16.68 -6.56
CA GLU A 56 -4.17 16.91 -5.18
C GLU A 56 -4.82 15.63 -4.62
N ASN A 57 -6.05 15.72 -4.10
CA ASN A 57 -6.81 14.61 -3.53
C ASN A 57 -7.84 13.98 -4.48
N ARG A 58 -7.76 14.26 -5.80
CA ARG A 58 -8.84 13.92 -6.75
C ARG A 58 -8.58 12.68 -7.60
N PHE A 59 -7.38 12.12 -7.55
CA PHE A 59 -6.98 11.04 -8.47
C PHE A 59 -7.35 9.65 -7.97
N PHE A 60 -7.00 9.34 -6.72
CA PHE A 60 -7.31 8.04 -6.11
C PHE A 60 -8.65 8.10 -5.38
N LYS A 61 -9.36 6.98 -5.39
CA LYS A 61 -10.60 6.81 -4.63
C LYS A 61 -10.28 6.35 -3.21
N ASP A 62 -11.15 6.71 -2.29
CA ASP A 62 -11.15 6.22 -0.92
C ASP A 62 -11.35 4.70 -0.86
N ARG A 63 -10.60 4.06 0.04
CA ARG A 63 -10.43 2.61 0.12
C ARG A 63 -11.29 1.99 1.24
N HIS A 64 -12.62 2.17 1.20
CA HIS A 64 -13.57 1.50 2.13
C HIS A 64 -13.66 -0.04 2.01
N TRP A 65 -12.75 -0.66 1.25
CA TRP A 65 -12.69 -2.11 1.08
C TRP A 65 -11.65 -2.76 2.00
N THR A 66 -10.73 -1.99 2.61
CA THR A 66 -9.55 -2.55 3.29
C THR A 66 -9.90 -3.48 4.44
N THR A 67 -10.89 -3.16 5.26
CA THR A 67 -11.34 -3.99 6.39
C THR A 67 -12.06 -5.27 5.99
N ARG A 68 -12.55 -5.36 4.73
CA ARG A 68 -13.13 -6.59 4.18
C ARG A 68 -12.07 -7.59 3.74
N GLU A 69 -10.91 -7.09 3.32
CA GLU A 69 -9.77 -7.89 2.87
C GLU A 69 -8.77 -8.17 3.99
N PHE A 70 -8.63 -7.26 4.96
CA PHE A 70 -7.70 -7.36 6.08
C PHE A 70 -8.45 -7.25 7.41
N SER A 71 -8.77 -8.40 8.00
CA SER A 71 -9.45 -8.45 9.30
C SER A 71 -8.60 -7.90 10.45
N GLU A 72 -7.28 -7.83 10.27
CA GLU A 72 -6.34 -7.28 11.26
C GLU A 72 -6.55 -5.77 11.52
N LEU A 73 -7.23 -5.08 10.59
CA LEU A 73 -7.65 -3.68 10.73
C LEU A 73 -8.96 -3.52 11.51
N LEU A 74 -9.65 -4.61 11.83
CA LEU A 74 -10.88 -4.55 12.61
C LEU A 74 -10.55 -4.41 14.11
N CYS A 75 -11.08 -3.35 14.68
CA CYS A 75 -11.19 -3.16 16.12
C CYS A 75 -12.26 -4.10 16.71
N GLY A 76 -11.91 -4.99 17.65
CA GLY A 76 -12.89 -5.64 18.54
C GLY A 76 -13.06 -7.16 18.52
N GLU A 77 -12.28 -7.94 17.76
CA GLU A 77 -12.37 -9.41 17.80
C GLU A 77 -11.01 -10.04 18.13
N GLU A 78 -10.64 -10.03 19.42
CA GLU A 78 -10.08 -11.18 20.17
C GLU A 78 -9.56 -10.72 21.54
N SER A 79 -10.39 -10.91 22.56
CA SER A 79 -9.94 -11.38 23.87
C SER A 79 -10.93 -12.46 24.29
N GLY A 80 -10.81 -13.62 23.65
CA GLY A 80 -11.46 -14.86 24.11
C GLY A 80 -10.82 -15.30 25.42
N GLY A 81 -11.11 -14.58 26.50
CA GLY A 81 -10.85 -14.94 27.88
C GLY A 81 -12.16 -14.81 28.62
N SER A 82 -12.83 -15.93 28.85
CA SER A 82 -13.85 -16.02 29.88
C SER A 82 -13.21 -15.62 31.21
N ASP A 83 -13.53 -14.43 31.72
CA ASP A 83 -13.97 -14.31 33.09
C ASP A 83 -14.77 -13.00 33.31
N SER A 84 -15.82 -13.21 34.09
CA SER A 84 -16.95 -12.37 34.49
C SER A 84 -16.70 -10.90 34.88
N SER A 85 -17.71 -10.10 34.54
CA SER A 85 -18.25 -8.93 35.26
C SER A 85 -17.39 -7.67 35.37
N ALA A 86 -17.49 -6.79 34.36
CA ALA A 86 -17.52 -5.35 34.57
C ALA A 86 -18.62 -4.74 33.68
N ALA A 87 -19.52 -3.98 34.30
CA ALA A 87 -20.64 -3.31 33.63
C ALA A 87 -20.14 -2.28 32.60
N PRO A 88 -20.93 -1.95 31.55
CA PRO A 88 -20.57 -0.91 30.61
C PRO A 88 -20.59 0.45 31.32
N HIS A 89 -19.41 1.02 31.58
CA HIS A 89 -19.31 2.43 31.91
C HIS A 89 -19.67 3.25 30.68
N GLY A 90 -20.82 3.92 30.75
CA GLY A 90 -21.16 5.00 29.84
C GLY A 90 -20.13 6.12 29.98
N GLY A 91 -19.19 6.17 29.05
CA GLY A 91 -18.27 7.29 28.88
C GLY A 91 -18.94 8.39 28.05
N SER A 92 -18.94 9.61 28.58
CA SER A 92 -19.31 10.84 27.87
C SER A 92 -18.36 11.10 26.68
N PRO A 93 -18.78 11.85 25.65
CA PRO A 93 -17.98 12.09 24.43
C PRO A 93 -16.74 12.98 24.63
N ASP A 94 -16.48 13.48 25.83
CA ASP A 94 -15.55 14.59 26.08
C ASP A 94 -14.21 14.18 26.72
N HIS A 95 -13.98 12.90 27.00
CA HIS A 95 -12.66 12.42 27.47
C HIS A 95 -11.83 11.92 26.28
N VAL A 96 -11.21 12.88 25.60
CA VAL A 96 -10.37 12.66 24.42
C VAL A 96 -8.95 12.29 24.90
N GLU A 97 -8.79 11.09 25.44
CA GLU A 97 -7.50 10.57 25.91
C GLU A 97 -6.59 10.15 24.73
N ASN A 98 -5.27 10.29 24.92
CA ASN A 98 -4.25 10.07 23.90
C ASN A 98 -4.00 8.56 23.74
N ILE A 99 -4.39 7.99 22.59
CA ILE A 99 -4.25 6.55 22.31
C ILE A 99 -2.78 6.08 22.35
N ALA A 100 -1.82 6.96 22.08
CA ALA A 100 -0.39 6.63 22.19
C ALA A 100 0.05 6.32 23.63
N ALA A 101 -0.65 6.86 24.63
CA ALA A 101 -0.32 6.71 26.05
C ALA A 101 -0.99 5.49 26.69
N ASP A 102 -2.08 4.96 26.11
CA ASP A 102 -2.93 3.94 26.74
C ASP A 102 -2.76 2.52 26.16
N GLY A 103 -1.64 2.26 25.46
CA GLY A 103 -1.33 0.91 24.97
C GLY A 103 -2.13 0.47 23.74
N GLY A 104 -2.75 1.41 23.01
CA GLY A 104 -3.40 1.13 21.71
C GLY A 104 -2.42 0.57 20.67
N LYS A 105 -2.96 -0.16 19.69
CA LYS A 105 -2.16 -0.74 18.60
C LYS A 105 -1.53 0.38 17.76
N LYS A 106 -0.35 0.14 17.18
CA LYS A 106 0.36 1.10 16.34
C LYS A 106 0.36 0.63 14.89
N LEU A 107 -0.20 1.44 14.01
CA LEU A 107 -0.30 1.19 12.57
C LEU A 107 0.65 2.15 11.84
N LEU A 108 1.40 1.65 10.86
CA LEU A 108 2.08 2.49 9.86
C LEU A 108 1.46 2.27 8.48
N GLU A 109 0.96 3.33 7.86
CA GLU A 109 0.71 3.37 6.43
C GLU A 109 1.95 3.86 5.68
N VAL A 110 2.61 2.95 4.95
CA VAL A 110 3.69 3.30 4.02
C VAL A 110 3.05 3.73 2.69
N GLY A 111 3.53 4.84 2.12
CA GLY A 111 2.98 5.40 0.89
C GLY A 111 1.55 5.89 1.08
N CYS A 112 1.30 6.66 2.14
CA CYS A 112 -0.04 7.09 2.53
C CYS A 112 -0.74 7.98 1.50
N GLY A 113 0.01 8.59 0.57
CA GLY A 113 -0.51 9.54 -0.39
C GLY A 113 -1.27 10.67 0.29
N VAL A 114 -2.53 10.84 -0.07
CA VAL A 114 -3.43 11.85 0.54
C VAL A 114 -4.34 11.28 1.63
N GLY A 115 -4.06 10.06 2.10
CA GLY A 115 -4.80 9.41 3.19
C GLY A 115 -6.05 8.65 2.77
N ASN A 116 -6.14 8.20 1.50
CA ASN A 116 -7.28 7.45 0.97
C ASN A 116 -7.50 6.06 1.63
N LEU A 117 -6.64 5.63 2.56
CA LEU A 117 -6.88 4.46 3.41
C LEU A 117 -7.19 4.88 4.85
N ILE A 118 -6.30 5.66 5.48
CA ILE A 118 -6.42 5.99 6.90
C ILE A 118 -7.69 6.80 7.22
N PHE A 119 -8.11 7.73 6.37
CA PHE A 119 -9.32 8.51 6.64
C PHE A 119 -10.59 7.68 6.51
N PRO A 120 -10.77 6.87 5.45
CA PRO A 120 -11.86 5.89 5.41
C PRO A 120 -11.88 4.93 6.60
N LEU A 121 -10.72 4.45 7.04
CA LEU A 121 -10.61 3.58 8.22
C LEU A 121 -11.15 4.27 9.49
N ILE A 122 -10.83 5.55 9.67
CA ILE A 122 -11.31 6.38 10.78
C ILE A 122 -12.81 6.67 10.67
N GLU A 123 -13.30 6.96 9.47
CA GLU A 123 -14.72 7.22 9.18
C GLU A 123 -15.59 5.98 9.43
N ASP A 124 -15.06 4.81 9.10
CA ASP A 124 -15.69 3.50 9.36
C ASP A 124 -15.64 3.11 10.85
N GLY A 125 -15.05 3.95 11.72
CA GLY A 125 -15.07 3.80 13.18
C GLY A 125 -13.90 3.02 13.78
N HIS A 126 -12.91 2.63 12.97
CA HIS A 126 -11.75 1.87 13.43
C HIS A 126 -10.65 2.81 13.95
N ARG A 127 -10.80 3.24 15.21
CA ARG A 127 -9.97 4.30 15.81
C ARG A 127 -9.02 3.82 16.90
N ASP A 128 -8.94 2.53 17.22
CA ASP A 128 -8.12 2.00 18.34
C ASP A 128 -6.62 1.90 18.02
N TYR A 129 -6.15 2.70 17.07
CA TYR A 129 -4.77 2.74 16.63
C TYR A 129 -4.19 4.14 16.79
N PHE A 130 -2.92 4.20 17.20
CA PHE A 130 -2.10 5.36 16.84
C PHE A 130 -1.56 5.15 15.42
N ILE A 131 -1.86 6.07 14.52
CA ILE A 131 -1.56 5.93 13.09
C ILE A 131 -0.32 6.75 12.73
N TYR A 132 0.72 6.08 12.28
CA TYR A 132 1.81 6.69 11.54
C TYR A 132 1.49 6.63 10.05
N ALA A 133 1.72 7.73 9.33
CA ALA A 133 1.50 7.79 7.89
C ALA A 133 2.73 8.39 7.22
N CYS A 134 3.36 7.68 6.31
CA CYS A 134 4.53 8.20 5.61
C CYS A 134 4.41 8.10 4.10
N ASP A 135 4.99 9.06 3.39
CA ASP A 135 5.08 9.07 1.94
C ASP A 135 6.42 9.66 1.51
N LEU A 136 6.93 9.22 0.35
CA LEU A 136 8.15 9.78 -0.25
C LEU A 136 7.96 11.26 -0.60
N SER A 137 6.72 11.67 -0.90
CA SER A 137 6.33 13.02 -1.27
C SER A 137 5.96 13.86 -0.03
N PRO A 138 6.74 14.91 0.31
CA PRO A 138 6.34 15.87 1.33
C PRO A 138 5.00 16.53 1.03
N ARG A 139 4.67 16.72 -0.26
CA ARG A 139 3.40 17.32 -0.68
C ARG A 139 2.20 16.43 -0.35
N ALA A 140 2.33 15.11 -0.50
CA ALA A 140 1.28 14.18 -0.12
C ALA A 140 1.02 14.24 1.40
N VAL A 141 2.10 14.24 2.18
CA VAL A 141 2.07 14.39 3.64
C VAL A 141 1.42 15.71 4.07
N GLU A 142 1.73 16.83 3.42
CA GLU A 142 1.06 18.11 3.68
C GLU A 142 -0.45 18.06 3.44
N LEU A 143 -0.92 17.28 2.47
CA LEU A 143 -2.36 17.11 2.20
C LEU A 143 -3.03 16.28 3.30
N VAL A 144 -2.36 15.22 3.78
CA VAL A 144 -2.81 14.45 4.95
C VAL A 144 -2.91 15.34 6.19
N GLN A 145 -1.88 16.14 6.48
CA GLN A 145 -1.85 17.03 7.64
C GLN A 145 -2.92 18.14 7.61
N LYS A 146 -3.42 18.50 6.42
CA LYS A 146 -4.49 19.50 6.24
C LYS A 146 -5.90 18.90 6.28
N HIS A 147 -6.02 17.57 6.33
CA HIS A 147 -7.32 16.91 6.36
C HIS A 147 -8.05 17.23 7.67
N ASN A 148 -9.38 17.36 7.63
CA ASN A 148 -10.19 17.71 8.81
C ASN A 148 -10.19 16.64 9.91
N LEU A 149 -9.87 15.39 9.55
CA LEU A 149 -9.72 14.28 10.49
C LEU A 149 -8.28 14.09 10.99
N TYR A 150 -7.33 14.91 10.54
CA TYR A 150 -5.96 14.87 11.05
C TYR A 150 -5.90 15.46 12.47
N ASP A 151 -5.40 14.66 13.40
CA ASP A 151 -5.25 15.05 14.80
C ASP A 151 -3.99 14.41 15.38
N GLU A 152 -3.04 15.22 15.82
CA GLU A 152 -1.74 14.76 16.31
C GLU A 152 -1.83 13.90 17.57
N ARG A 153 -2.99 13.91 18.27
CA ARG A 153 -3.26 13.02 19.40
C ARG A 153 -3.45 11.56 18.95
N TYR A 154 -3.79 11.33 17.69
CA TYR A 154 -4.16 10.02 17.15
C TYR A 154 -3.31 9.58 15.96
N MET A 155 -2.62 10.52 15.32
CA MET A 155 -1.77 10.19 14.18
C MET A 155 -0.57 11.11 14.02
N LYS A 156 0.43 10.64 13.27
CA LYS A 156 1.58 11.44 12.85
C LYS A 156 1.90 11.16 11.38
N ALA A 157 1.76 12.18 10.55
CA ALA A 157 2.15 12.10 9.14
C ALA A 157 3.54 12.73 8.92
N PHE A 158 4.42 12.06 8.17
CA PHE A 158 5.80 12.51 7.93
C PHE A 158 6.36 12.07 6.57
N ALA A 159 7.21 12.90 5.96
CA ALA A 159 7.88 12.56 4.70
C ALA A 159 9.00 11.54 4.96
N CYS A 160 9.04 10.46 4.19
CA CYS A 160 9.98 9.37 4.40
C CYS A 160 10.27 8.60 3.11
N ASP A 161 11.55 8.37 2.81
CA ASP A 161 11.97 7.35 1.86
C ASP A 161 12.15 6.00 2.58
N ILE A 162 11.10 5.16 2.51
CA ILE A 162 11.08 3.83 3.13
C ILE A 162 12.15 2.87 2.57
N THR A 163 12.76 3.21 1.41
CA THR A 163 13.85 2.42 0.83
C THR A 163 15.19 2.62 1.53
N THR A 164 15.24 3.57 2.48
CA THR A 164 16.41 3.93 3.28
C THR A 164 16.10 3.78 4.77
N GLU A 165 17.11 3.99 5.62
CA GLU A 165 16.93 3.98 7.08
C GLU A 165 16.25 5.25 7.64
N GLN A 166 15.82 6.20 6.78
CA GLN A 166 15.19 7.46 7.21
C GLN A 166 13.96 7.23 8.12
N VAL A 167 13.24 6.12 7.94
CA VAL A 167 12.07 5.78 8.78
C VAL A 167 12.42 5.67 10.27
N PHE A 168 13.66 5.25 10.59
CA PHE A 168 14.11 5.07 11.96
C PHE A 168 14.44 6.37 12.68
N GLU A 169 14.46 7.51 11.98
CA GLU A 169 14.53 8.84 12.60
C GLU A 169 13.22 9.19 13.32
N THR A 170 12.12 8.54 12.95
CA THR A 170 10.78 8.77 13.53
C THR A 170 10.26 7.59 14.33
N LEU A 171 10.60 6.36 13.92
CA LEU A 171 10.06 5.12 14.50
C LEU A 171 11.19 4.25 15.06
N ALA A 172 10.97 3.67 16.24
CA ALA A 172 11.93 2.73 16.82
C ALA A 172 11.76 1.33 16.20
N ASP A 173 12.82 0.52 16.24
CA ASP A 173 12.74 -0.92 15.97
C ASP A 173 11.70 -1.56 16.90
N GLY A 174 10.95 -2.56 16.40
CA GLY A 174 9.98 -3.32 17.20
C GLY A 174 8.86 -2.49 17.81
N SER A 175 8.44 -1.41 17.16
CA SER A 175 7.48 -0.45 17.72
C SER A 175 6.06 -0.55 17.14
N LEU A 176 5.88 -1.24 16.00
CA LEU A 176 4.62 -1.30 15.28
C LEU A 176 3.93 -2.67 15.42
N ASP A 177 2.60 -2.66 15.41
CA ASP A 177 1.76 -3.87 15.39
C ASP A 177 1.35 -4.23 13.96
N ILE A 178 1.07 -3.22 13.14
CA ILE A 178 0.60 -3.39 11.75
C ILE A 178 1.34 -2.42 10.84
N VAL A 179 1.73 -2.88 9.65
CA VAL A 179 2.22 -2.04 8.56
C VAL A 179 1.40 -2.31 7.30
N THR A 180 0.81 -1.29 6.68
CA THR A 180 0.15 -1.42 5.37
C THR A 180 1.08 -0.96 4.26
N VAL A 181 1.18 -1.78 3.21
CA VAL A 181 1.98 -1.52 2.00
C VAL A 181 1.07 -1.74 0.80
N ILE A 182 0.27 -0.72 0.45
CA ILE A 182 -0.82 -0.83 -0.53
C ILE A 182 -0.54 0.07 -1.73
N PHE A 183 -0.21 -0.54 -2.88
CA PHE A 183 0.23 0.10 -4.13
C PHE A 183 1.51 0.94 -3.97
N VAL A 184 2.50 0.36 -3.30
CA VAL A 184 3.76 1.06 -2.92
C VAL A 184 4.98 0.40 -3.54
N LEU A 185 5.14 -0.93 -3.36
CA LEU A 185 6.32 -1.63 -3.86
C LEU A 185 6.41 -1.49 -5.39
N SER A 186 5.28 -1.43 -6.10
CA SER A 186 5.30 -1.21 -7.55
C SER A 186 5.93 0.12 -7.97
N ALA A 187 5.95 1.13 -7.12
CA ALA A 187 6.59 2.42 -7.40
C ALA A 187 8.10 2.44 -7.11
N ILE A 188 8.59 1.45 -6.36
CA ILE A 188 9.98 1.32 -5.92
C ILE A 188 10.78 0.53 -6.97
N HIS A 189 12.07 0.83 -7.10
CA HIS A 189 12.94 0.05 -7.97
C HIS A 189 13.16 -1.37 -7.41
N PRO A 190 13.10 -2.45 -8.23
CA PRO A 190 13.21 -3.82 -7.74
C PRO A 190 14.43 -4.11 -6.86
N ASP A 191 15.58 -3.52 -7.18
CA ASP A 191 16.82 -3.65 -6.37
C ASP A 191 16.66 -3.20 -4.90
N LYS A 192 15.64 -2.39 -4.60
CA LYS A 192 15.35 -1.87 -3.26
C LYS A 192 14.23 -2.64 -2.54
N PHE A 193 13.60 -3.64 -3.17
CA PHE A 193 12.50 -4.38 -2.55
C PHE A 193 12.93 -5.07 -1.26
N LEU A 194 14.05 -5.79 -1.28
CA LEU A 194 14.52 -6.52 -0.10
C LEU A 194 14.87 -5.59 1.05
N SER A 195 15.55 -4.46 0.78
CA SER A 195 15.88 -3.49 1.82
C SER A 195 14.64 -2.80 2.39
N THR A 196 13.66 -2.46 1.55
CA THR A 196 12.37 -1.91 2.00
C THR A 196 11.64 -2.88 2.92
N VAL A 197 11.51 -4.15 2.51
CA VAL A 197 10.81 -5.17 3.32
C VAL A 197 11.60 -5.50 4.60
N ALA A 198 12.93 -5.49 4.57
CA ALA A 198 13.77 -5.66 5.76
C ALA A 198 13.62 -4.51 6.76
N ASN A 199 13.50 -3.27 6.30
CA ASN A 199 13.20 -2.13 7.17
C ASN A 199 11.84 -2.29 7.84
N ILE A 200 10.82 -2.71 7.07
CA ILE A 200 9.48 -2.99 7.60
C ILE A 200 9.52 -4.11 8.64
N TYR A 201 10.27 -5.18 8.38
CA TYR A 201 10.46 -6.28 9.34
C TYR A 201 11.02 -5.78 10.67
N ARG A 202 12.04 -4.93 10.63
CA ARG A 202 12.65 -4.34 11.83
C ARG A 202 11.70 -3.44 12.63
N LEU A 203 10.81 -2.71 11.96
CA LEU A 203 9.84 -1.82 12.62
C LEU A 203 8.76 -2.58 13.39
N LEU A 204 8.45 -3.82 12.99
CA LEU A 204 7.39 -4.62 13.58
C LEU A 204 7.84 -5.30 14.87
N LYS A 205 6.95 -5.32 15.85
CA LYS A 205 7.05 -6.20 17.03
C LYS A 205 7.03 -7.67 16.61
N PRO A 206 7.56 -8.60 17.42
CA PRO A 206 7.26 -10.02 17.26
C PRO A 206 5.75 -10.25 17.20
N GLY A 207 5.27 -10.94 16.16
CA GLY A 207 3.84 -11.17 15.90
C GLY A 207 3.12 -10.04 15.17
N GLY A 208 3.79 -8.92 14.89
CA GLY A 208 3.25 -7.86 14.05
C GLY A 208 3.11 -8.30 12.59
N VAL A 209 2.19 -7.66 11.86
CA VAL A 209 1.77 -8.10 10.51
C VAL A 209 1.98 -7.03 9.45
N VAL A 210 2.25 -7.47 8.22
CA VAL A 210 2.24 -6.60 7.03
C VAL A 210 1.02 -6.91 6.18
N LEU A 211 0.26 -5.88 5.85
CA LEU A 211 -0.88 -5.95 4.95
C LEU A 211 -0.46 -5.42 3.58
N PHE A 212 -0.29 -6.33 2.64
CA PHE A 212 0.24 -6.04 1.31
C PHE A 212 -0.85 -6.11 0.23
N ARG A 213 -0.87 -5.13 -0.67
CA ARG A 213 -1.62 -5.21 -1.92
C ARG A 213 -0.90 -4.42 -2.99
N ASP A 214 -0.69 -5.00 -4.17
CA ASP A 214 -0.11 -4.26 -5.30
C ASP A 214 -0.59 -4.86 -6.64
N TYR A 215 -0.07 -4.35 -7.75
CA TYR A 215 -0.45 -4.84 -9.08
C TYR A 215 0.02 -6.28 -9.31
N GLY A 216 -0.87 -7.13 -9.83
CA GLY A 216 -0.54 -8.50 -10.20
C GLY A 216 -0.02 -8.60 -11.64
N LEU A 217 0.71 -9.68 -11.94
CA LEU A 217 1.05 -10.03 -13.31
C LEU A 217 -0.18 -10.03 -14.21
N TYR A 218 0.00 -9.40 -15.37
CA TYR A 218 -0.97 -9.31 -16.45
C TYR A 218 -2.23 -8.51 -16.14
N ASP A 219 -2.15 -7.65 -15.11
CA ASP A 219 -3.09 -6.56 -14.94
C ASP A 219 -3.27 -5.82 -16.26
N MET A 220 -4.50 -5.37 -16.52
CA MET A 220 -4.85 -4.72 -17.77
C MET A 220 -4.03 -3.44 -18.02
N ALA A 221 -3.51 -2.82 -16.97
CA ALA A 221 -2.56 -1.71 -17.09
C ALA A 221 -1.20 -2.14 -17.65
N GLN A 222 -0.66 -3.30 -17.26
CA GLN A 222 0.59 -3.86 -17.79
C GLN A 222 0.50 -4.10 -19.29
N LEU A 223 -0.61 -4.70 -19.74
CA LEU A 223 -0.82 -5.11 -21.14
C LEU A 223 -0.99 -3.94 -22.11
N ARG A 224 -1.20 -2.71 -21.60
CA ARG A 224 -1.47 -1.51 -22.41
C ARG A 224 -0.26 -0.61 -22.62
N PHE A 225 0.89 -0.91 -22.01
CA PHE A 225 2.10 -0.13 -22.27
C PHE A 225 2.51 -0.24 -23.75
N LYS A 226 2.96 0.88 -24.29
CA LYS A 226 3.49 0.98 -25.66
C LYS A 226 5.02 0.78 -25.66
N PRO A 227 5.62 0.44 -26.81
CA PRO A 227 7.07 0.37 -26.93
C PRO A 227 7.74 1.69 -26.53
N GLY A 228 8.76 1.61 -25.68
CA GLY A 228 9.48 2.76 -25.08
C GLY A 228 9.10 3.03 -23.61
N HIS A 229 8.23 2.21 -23.01
CA HIS A 229 7.85 2.34 -21.60
C HIS A 229 8.42 1.24 -20.69
N LYS A 230 8.78 0.08 -21.24
CA LYS A 230 9.33 -1.04 -20.45
C LYS A 230 10.77 -0.71 -20.04
N ILE A 231 11.03 -0.71 -18.74
CA ILE A 231 12.36 -0.47 -18.14
C ILE A 231 13.11 -1.79 -18.00
N ALA A 232 12.44 -2.78 -17.42
CA ALA A 232 12.93 -4.14 -17.23
C ALA A 232 11.73 -5.11 -17.27
N GLU A 233 11.97 -6.40 -17.04
CA GLU A 233 10.88 -7.37 -16.92
C GLU A 233 9.92 -6.94 -15.81
N ASN A 234 8.63 -6.93 -16.13
CA ASN A 234 7.55 -6.44 -15.26
C ASN A 234 7.65 -4.99 -14.75
N PHE A 235 8.67 -4.22 -15.15
CA PHE A 235 8.90 -2.87 -14.62
C PHE A 235 8.78 -1.80 -15.72
N TYR A 236 7.89 -0.83 -15.50
CA TYR A 236 7.47 0.11 -16.54
C TYR A 236 7.47 1.56 -16.05
N MET A 237 7.80 2.48 -16.97
CA MET A 237 7.64 3.92 -16.82
C MET A 237 6.22 4.37 -17.23
N ARG A 238 5.58 5.17 -16.39
CA ARG A 238 4.29 5.83 -16.67
C ARG A 238 4.50 7.20 -17.31
N GLN A 239 3.42 7.77 -17.86
CA GLN A 239 3.48 9.04 -18.60
C GLN A 239 3.87 10.25 -17.74
N ASP A 240 3.60 10.19 -16.44
CA ASP A 240 3.92 11.25 -15.47
C ASP A 240 5.35 11.12 -14.90
N GLY A 241 6.13 10.13 -15.35
CA GLY A 241 7.47 9.84 -14.85
C GLY A 241 7.50 8.94 -13.61
N THR A 242 6.34 8.57 -13.05
CA THR A 242 6.26 7.51 -12.05
C THR A 242 6.47 6.14 -12.68
N ARG A 243 6.57 5.09 -11.87
CA ARG A 243 6.86 3.73 -12.33
C ARG A 243 5.88 2.74 -11.74
N SER A 244 5.75 1.59 -12.37
CA SER A 244 4.97 0.47 -11.87
C SER A 244 5.66 -0.85 -12.18
N TYR A 245 5.83 -1.65 -11.14
CA TYR A 245 6.13 -3.07 -11.19
C TYR A 245 4.84 -3.90 -11.12
N TYR A 246 4.84 -5.09 -11.72
CA TYR A 246 3.72 -6.03 -11.70
C TYR A 246 4.16 -7.37 -11.13
N PHE A 247 3.49 -7.81 -10.07
CA PHE A 247 4.03 -8.84 -9.20
C PHE A 247 3.51 -10.24 -9.52
N ALA A 248 4.41 -11.21 -9.48
CA ALA A 248 4.07 -12.60 -9.32
C ALA A 248 3.71 -12.91 -7.85
N GLU A 249 2.80 -13.84 -7.59
CA GLU A 249 2.55 -14.31 -6.21
C GLU A 249 3.83 -14.88 -5.60
N GLN A 250 4.48 -15.84 -6.29
CA GLN A 250 5.64 -16.54 -5.75
C GLN A 250 6.80 -15.60 -5.42
N GLU A 251 7.06 -14.59 -6.25
CA GLU A 251 8.19 -13.67 -6.01
C GLU A 251 7.94 -12.79 -4.76
N VAL A 252 6.68 -12.38 -4.50
CA VAL A 252 6.31 -11.66 -3.27
C VAL A 252 6.49 -12.57 -2.06
N SER A 253 6.00 -13.80 -2.15
CA SER A 253 6.18 -14.84 -1.14
C SER A 253 7.67 -15.05 -0.79
N GLU A 254 8.54 -15.14 -1.80
CA GLU A 254 9.99 -15.30 -1.59
C GLU A 254 10.65 -14.05 -1.04
N LEU A 255 10.28 -12.87 -1.51
CA LEU A 255 10.78 -11.59 -1.03
C LEU A 255 10.54 -11.43 0.48
N PHE A 256 9.30 -11.65 0.93
CA PHE A 256 8.93 -11.52 2.34
C PHE A 256 9.60 -12.58 3.21
N ARG A 257 9.69 -13.84 2.75
CA ARG A 257 10.44 -14.89 3.48
C ARG A 257 11.92 -14.56 3.62
N LYS A 258 12.57 -14.04 2.58
CA LYS A 258 13.98 -13.61 2.61
C LYS A 258 14.23 -12.51 3.64
N ALA A 259 13.25 -11.64 3.88
CA ALA A 259 13.33 -10.59 4.90
C ALA A 259 13.05 -11.08 6.34
N GLY A 260 12.55 -12.32 6.51
CA GLY A 260 12.28 -12.92 7.82
C GLY A 260 10.80 -13.17 8.12
N PHE A 261 9.87 -12.83 7.21
CA PHE A 261 8.44 -13.03 7.43
C PHE A 261 7.99 -14.46 7.20
N THR A 262 6.90 -14.83 7.87
CA THR A 262 6.07 -15.98 7.50
C THR A 262 4.89 -15.49 6.67
N VAL A 263 4.66 -16.08 5.49
CA VAL A 263 3.53 -15.73 4.62
C VAL A 263 2.27 -16.40 5.16
N LEU A 264 1.31 -15.60 5.60
CA LEU A 264 0.00 -16.09 6.07
C LEU A 264 -0.94 -16.36 4.89
N VAL A 265 -1.09 -15.37 4.01
CA VAL A 265 -1.91 -15.43 2.79
C VAL A 265 -1.20 -14.63 1.70
N ASN A 266 -1.16 -15.17 0.48
CA ASN A 266 -0.72 -14.45 -0.72
C ASN A 266 -1.47 -15.00 -1.93
N SER A 267 -2.23 -14.17 -2.63
CA SER A 267 -3.09 -14.61 -3.73
C SER A 267 -3.36 -13.45 -4.68
N TYR A 268 -3.64 -13.77 -5.94
CA TYR A 268 -4.17 -12.80 -6.88
C TYR A 268 -5.65 -12.53 -6.59
N ILE A 269 -6.06 -11.29 -6.81
CA ILE A 269 -7.46 -10.87 -6.82
C ILE A 269 -7.80 -10.45 -8.25
N HIS A 270 -8.50 -11.32 -8.98
CA HIS A 270 -9.03 -10.98 -10.30
C HIS A 270 -10.34 -10.22 -10.13
N ARG A 271 -10.31 -8.92 -10.42
CA ARG A 271 -11.47 -8.04 -10.36
C ARG A 271 -11.92 -7.64 -11.76
N ARG A 272 -13.19 -7.92 -12.08
CA ARG A 272 -13.81 -7.42 -13.30
C ARG A 272 -14.10 -5.93 -13.20
N THR A 273 -13.59 -5.14 -14.14
CA THR A 273 -13.82 -3.71 -14.26
C THR A 273 -14.63 -3.40 -15.51
N ILE A 274 -15.84 -2.88 -15.30
CA ILE A 274 -16.72 -2.42 -16.39
C ILE A 274 -16.77 -0.89 -16.35
N ASN A 275 -16.26 -0.25 -17.40
CA ASN A 275 -16.44 1.18 -17.65
C ASN A 275 -17.04 1.38 -19.04
N PRO A 276 -18.37 1.56 -19.14
CA PRO A 276 -19.06 1.73 -20.41
C PRO A 276 -18.62 2.98 -21.19
N LYS A 277 -18.22 4.05 -20.48
CA LYS A 277 -17.79 5.31 -21.12
C LYS A 277 -16.47 5.15 -21.89
N GLU A 278 -15.59 4.31 -21.37
CA GLU A 278 -14.27 4.02 -21.94
C GLU A 278 -14.26 2.71 -22.75
N ASN A 279 -15.43 2.08 -22.93
CA ASN A 279 -15.58 0.76 -23.54
C ASN A 279 -14.63 -0.30 -22.96
N ILE A 280 -14.52 -0.32 -21.63
CA ILE A 280 -13.72 -1.28 -20.87
C ILE A 280 -14.64 -2.30 -20.22
N ASP A 281 -14.36 -3.59 -20.45
CA ASP A 281 -14.94 -4.73 -19.74
C ASP A 281 -13.85 -5.80 -19.65
N VAL A 282 -13.12 -5.80 -18.55
CA VAL A 282 -11.91 -6.62 -18.35
C VAL A 282 -11.85 -7.23 -16.97
#